data_AF-A0A8D8WQE8-F1
#
_entry.id   AF-A0A8D8WQE8-F1
#
_cell.length_a   1.000
_cell.length_b   1.000
_cell.length_c   1.000
_cell.angle_alpha   90.00
_cell.angle_beta   90.00
_cell.angle_gamma   90.00
#
_symmetry.space_group_name_H-M   'P 1'
#
loop_
_entity.id
_entity.type
_entity.pdbx_description
1 polymer ?
#
loop_
_entity_poly.entity_id
_entity_poly.type
_entity_poly.pdbx_seq_one_letter_code
_entity_poly.pdbx_strand_id
1 'polypeptide(L)'
;MGRVSHLYLSCCCLIYDVNFIRSNAATDAIIMSNDATEAIIMSNDATEAIIMSNDAPEAIIMSNDATEAIIMSNDATEAIIMSNDATEAIIMSNDATEAIIIM
;
A
#
# COMPACT_ATOMS: atom_id res chain seq x y z
N MET A 1 -6.00 16.59 -10.84
CA MET A 1 -4.61 16.92 -10.45
C MET A 1 -4.18 15.97 -9.32
N GLY A 2 -3.71 14.78 -9.68
CA GLY A 2 -3.00 13.92 -8.73
C GLY A 2 -1.66 14.56 -8.43
N ARG A 3 -1.44 14.97 -7.17
CA ARG A 3 -0.14 15.50 -6.74
C ARG A 3 0.71 14.29 -6.36
N VAL A 4 1.73 14.02 -7.16
CA VAL A 4 2.88 13.20 -6.77
C VAL A 4 3.70 14.08 -5.82
N SER A 5 3.52 13.93 -4.51
CA SER A 5 4.27 14.70 -3.52
C SER A 5 5.57 14.00 -3.18
N HIS A 6 6.63 14.34 -3.94
CA HIS A 6 7.97 14.39 -3.35
C HIS A 6 7.94 15.40 -2.18
N LEU A 7 8.12 14.94 -0.94
CA LEU A 7 8.24 15.81 0.23
C LEU A 7 9.71 15.85 0.70
N TYR A 8 10.49 16.77 0.13
CA TYR A 8 11.68 17.31 0.80
C TYR A 8 11.20 18.53 1.61
N LEU A 9 10.94 18.39 2.91
CA LEU A 9 10.84 19.56 3.78
C LEU A 9 11.20 19.28 5.25
N SER A 10 12.47 19.50 5.54
CA SER A 10 13.00 19.80 6.87
C SER A 10 12.18 20.92 7.55
N CYS A 11 11.34 20.60 8.54
CA CYS A 11 11.17 21.31 9.82
C CYS A 11 10.01 20.71 10.65
N CYS A 12 10.35 20.03 11.75
CA CYS A 12 9.54 19.71 12.94
C CYS A 12 7.99 19.86 12.83
N CYS A 13 7.32 18.80 12.38
CA CYS A 13 5.90 18.51 12.68
C CYS A 13 5.64 17.00 12.52
N LEU A 14 5.68 16.24 13.61
CA LEU A 14 5.37 14.80 13.68
C LEU A 14 3.85 14.57 13.63
N ILE A 15 3.18 14.80 12.50
CA ILE A 15 1.73 14.65 12.39
C ILE A 15 1.35 14.03 11.02
N TYR A 16 1.61 12.71 10.91
CA TYR A 16 1.07 11.69 9.97
C TYR A 16 1.62 11.64 8.53
N ASP A 17 2.68 10.85 8.32
CA ASP A 17 3.19 10.44 7.00
C ASP A 17 2.29 9.35 6.37
N VAL A 18 1.07 9.69 5.97
CA VAL A 18 0.10 8.75 5.35
C VAL A 18 0.19 8.81 3.82
N ASN A 19 0.39 7.66 3.18
CA ASN A 19 0.35 7.49 1.73
C ASN A 19 -0.94 6.79 1.30
N PHE A 20 -1.74 7.46 0.46
CA PHE A 20 -3.05 6.95 0.06
C PHE A 20 -3.30 7.13 -1.44
N ILE A 21 -3.67 6.04 -2.12
CA ILE A 21 -4.12 6.05 -3.52
C ILE A 21 -5.56 5.56 -3.57
N ARG A 22 -6.43 6.30 -4.26
CA ARG A 22 -7.79 5.86 -4.58
C ARG A 22 -8.11 6.08 -6.05
N SER A 23 -8.55 5.02 -6.71
CA SER A 23 -8.93 5.06 -8.13
C SER A 23 -10.14 4.19 -8.42
N ASN A 24 -10.80 4.43 -9.56
CA ASN A 24 -11.83 3.52 -10.06
C ASN A 24 -11.22 2.43 -10.96
N ALA A 25 -10.31 2.84 -11.83
CA ALA A 25 -9.56 1.95 -12.69
C ALA A 25 -8.15 2.51 -12.78
N ALA A 26 -7.16 1.65 -12.59
CA ALA A 26 -5.75 1.96 -12.78
C ALA A 26 -5.09 0.79 -13.49
N THR A 27 -4.13 1.07 -14.37
CA THR A 27 -3.20 0.01 -14.78
C THR A 27 -2.32 -0.30 -13.57
N ASP A 28 -1.67 0.74 -13.02
CA ASP A 28 -0.78 0.59 -11.87
C ASP A 28 -1.18 1.57 -10.76
N ALA A 29 -1.36 1.04 -9.56
CA ALA A 29 -1.43 1.81 -8.32
C ALA A 29 -0.24 1.40 -7.46
N ILE A 30 0.76 2.30 -7.33
CA ILE A 30 2.02 1.97 -6.66
C ILE A 30 2.32 3.02 -5.58
N ILE A 31 2.54 2.57 -4.35
CA ILE A 31 3.09 3.37 -3.25
C ILE A 31 4.52 2.92 -2.99
N MET A 32 5.45 3.88 -2.95
CA MET A 32 6.82 3.68 -2.50
C MET A 32 7.15 4.68 -1.40
N SER A 33 7.49 4.20 -0.20
CA SER A 33 7.91 5.06 0.91
C SER A 33 9.12 4.50 1.66
N ASN A 34 9.88 5.37 2.30
CA ASN A 34 10.88 4.95 3.28
C ASN A 34 10.29 4.92 4.70
N ASP A 35 9.42 5.87 5.00
CA ASP A 35 8.78 6.05 6.30
C ASP A 35 7.36 6.55 6.03
N ALA A 36 6.39 5.81 6.51
CA ALA A 36 4.98 6.17 6.47
C ALA A 36 4.33 5.57 7.70
N THR A 37 3.35 6.25 8.29
CA THR A 37 2.53 5.62 9.32
C THR A 37 1.53 4.63 8.69
N GLU A 38 1.07 4.94 7.47
CA GLU A 38 0.11 4.13 6.73
C GLU A 38 0.42 4.20 5.22
N ALA A 39 0.30 3.07 4.53
CA ALA A 39 0.30 2.97 3.08
C ALA A 39 -0.95 2.22 2.61
N ILE A 40 -1.83 2.90 1.88
CA ILE A 40 -3.15 2.35 1.55
C ILE A 40 -3.47 2.54 0.06
N ILE A 41 -3.84 1.47 -0.61
CA ILE A 41 -4.34 1.48 -1.99
C ILE A 41 -5.80 1.02 -2.00
N MET A 42 -6.67 1.82 -2.61
CA MET A 42 -8.06 1.49 -2.86
C MET A 42 -8.38 1.57 -4.35
N SER A 43 -8.79 0.46 -4.97
CA SER A 43 -9.26 0.45 -6.35
C SER A 43 -10.56 -0.33 -6.51
N ASN A 44 -11.30 -0.08 -7.60
CA ASN A 44 -12.29 -1.07 -8.06
C ASN A 44 -11.63 -2.06 -9.01
N ASP A 45 -10.81 -1.56 -9.94
CA ASP A 45 -10.10 -2.36 -10.94
C ASP A 45 -8.64 -1.90 -10.99
N ALA A 46 -7.70 -2.83 -10.83
CA ALA A 46 -6.28 -2.58 -10.99
C ALA A 46 -5.64 -3.74 -11.76
N THR A 47 -4.70 -3.46 -12.67
CA THR A 47 -3.81 -4.55 -13.11
C THR A 47 -2.82 -4.87 -12.00
N GLU A 48 -2.13 -3.84 -11.50
CA GLU A 48 -1.17 -3.96 -10.40
C GLU A 48 -1.52 -3.00 -9.26
N ALA A 49 -1.61 -3.53 -8.05
CA ALA A 49 -1.66 -2.76 -6.81
C ALA A 49 -0.46 -3.15 -5.95
N ILE A 50 0.49 -2.22 -5.76
CA ILE A 50 1.77 -2.53 -5.11
C ILE A 50 2.10 -1.50 -4.03
N ILE A 51 2.40 -1.98 -2.82
CA ILE A 51 2.98 -1.19 -1.74
C ILE A 51 4.39 -1.68 -1.49
N MET A 52 5.36 -0.77 -1.56
CA MET A 52 6.74 -0.99 -1.12
C MET A 52 7.09 0.01 -0.04
N SER A 53 7.36 -0.45 1.18
CA SER A 53 7.82 0.40 2.27
C SER A 53 9.04 -0.18 2.98
N ASN A 54 9.81 0.69 3.64
CA ASN A 54 10.77 0.24 4.64
C ASN A 54 10.13 0.23 6.03
N ASP A 55 9.41 1.30 6.38
CA ASP A 55 8.61 1.39 7.61
C ASP A 55 7.20 1.86 7.24
N ALA A 56 6.21 0.99 7.46
CA ALA A 56 4.79 1.27 7.31
C ALA A 56 4.01 0.35 8.25
N PRO A 57 3.73 0.79 9.49
CA PRO A 57 3.01 0.00 10.49
C PRO A 57 1.71 -0.60 9.94
N GLU A 58 1.02 0.13 9.08
CA GLU A 58 -0.14 -0.36 8.34
C GLU A 58 0.09 -0.28 6.82
N ALA A 59 0.05 -1.42 6.14
CA ALA A 59 0.08 -1.52 4.69
C ALA A 59 -1.16 -2.27 4.20
N ILE A 60 -2.02 -1.60 3.43
CA ILE A 60 -3.35 -2.12 3.07
C ILE A 60 -3.62 -1.96 1.57
N ILE A 61 -3.99 -3.05 0.91
CA ILE A 61 -4.53 -3.04 -0.45
C ILE A 61 -5.97 -3.53 -0.40
N MET A 62 -6.88 -2.71 -0.92
CA MET A 62 -8.29 -3.07 -1.13
C MET A 62 -8.65 -2.91 -2.60
N SER A 63 -9.04 -3.99 -3.27
CA SER A 63 -9.57 -3.97 -4.63
C SER A 63 -10.85 -4.78 -4.77
N ASN A 64 -11.64 -4.53 -5.82
CA ASN A 64 -12.64 -5.52 -6.23
C ASN A 64 -12.00 -6.51 -7.23
N ASP A 65 -11.27 -5.99 -8.21
CA ASP A 65 -10.53 -6.77 -9.21
C ASP A 65 -9.07 -6.28 -9.22
N ALA A 66 -8.13 -7.21 -9.06
CA ALA A 66 -6.70 -6.96 -9.16
C ALA A 66 -6.04 -8.13 -9.91
N THR A 67 -5.23 -7.89 -10.94
CA THR A 67 -4.42 -9.02 -11.45
C THR A 67 -3.36 -9.38 -10.41
N GLU A 68 -2.63 -8.39 -9.91
CA GLU A 68 -1.62 -8.55 -8.87
C GLU A 68 -1.85 -7.55 -7.72
N ALA A 69 -1.84 -8.07 -6.49
CA ALA A 69 -1.83 -7.27 -5.27
C ALA A 69 -0.60 -7.66 -4.42
N ILE A 70 0.31 -6.72 -4.21
CA ILE A 70 1.61 -7.01 -3.58
C ILE A 70 1.92 -6.00 -2.48
N ILE A 71 2.23 -6.49 -1.29
CA ILE A 71 2.80 -5.70 -0.20
C ILE A 71 4.21 -6.21 0.09
N MET A 72 5.18 -5.32 0.01
CA MET A 72 6.54 -5.55 0.47
C MET A 72 6.89 -4.50 1.53
N SER A 73 7.17 -4.95 2.76
CA SER A 73 7.65 -4.08 3.83
C SER A 73 8.88 -4.66 4.54
N ASN A 74 9.71 -3.82 5.14
CA ASN A 74 10.66 -4.32 6.15
C ASN A 74 9.98 -4.35 7.52
N ASP A 75 9.36 -3.25 7.93
CA ASP A 75 8.59 -3.13 9.16
C ASP A 75 7.13 -2.78 8.82
N ALA A 76 6.21 -3.72 9.09
CA ALA A 76 4.78 -3.49 8.96
C ALA A 76 4.08 -4.35 10.00
N THR A 77 3.49 -3.71 11.02
CA THR A 77 2.76 -4.44 12.05
C THR A 77 1.56 -5.17 11.46
N GLU A 78 0.84 -4.50 10.55
CA GLU A 78 -0.31 -5.03 9.81
C GLU A 78 -0.06 -4.89 8.30
N ALA A 79 -0.07 -6.02 7.60
CA ALA A 79 -0.08 -6.08 6.15
C ALA A 79 -1.34 -6.82 5.67
N ILE A 80 -2.20 -6.13 4.92
CA ILE A 80 -3.53 -6.64 4.57
C ILE A 80 -3.77 -6.47 3.07
N ILE A 81 -4.13 -7.57 2.40
CA ILE A 81 -4.67 -7.57 1.04
C ILE A 81 -6.10 -8.09 1.10
N MET A 82 -7.04 -7.29 0.60
CA MET A 82 -8.42 -7.70 0.36
C MET A 82 -8.76 -7.46 -1.11
N SER A 83 -9.06 -8.54 -1.83
CA SER A 83 -9.62 -8.50 -3.18
C SER A 83 -10.86 -9.38 -3.27
N ASN A 84 -11.77 -9.11 -4.20
CA ASN A 84 -12.84 -10.09 -4.53
C ASN A 84 -12.41 -11.01 -5.67
N ASP A 85 -11.57 -10.50 -6.57
CA ASP A 85 -10.94 -11.25 -7.64
C ASP A 85 -9.47 -10.83 -7.68
N ALA A 86 -8.58 -11.77 -7.36
CA ALA A 86 -7.16 -11.56 -7.52
C ALA A 86 -6.51 -12.79 -8.14
N THR A 87 -5.71 -12.59 -9.19
CA THR A 87 -4.91 -13.70 -9.74
C THR A 87 -3.74 -14.01 -8.83
N GLU A 88 -3.03 -12.97 -8.35
CA GLU A 88 -1.93 -13.10 -7.42
C GLU A 88 -2.06 -12.11 -6.25
N ALA A 89 -1.85 -12.61 -5.03
CA ALA A 89 -1.73 -11.78 -3.84
C ALA A 89 -0.52 -12.22 -3.01
N ILE A 90 0.37 -11.28 -2.71
CA ILE A 90 1.63 -11.56 -2.02
C ILE A 90 1.86 -10.54 -0.93
N ILE A 91 2.18 -11.03 0.27
CA ILE A 91 2.70 -10.21 1.36
C ILE A 91 4.09 -10.72 1.71
N MET A 92 5.08 -9.84 1.65
CA MET A 92 6.42 -10.06 2.15
C MET A 92 6.74 -8.99 3.18
N SER A 93 6.96 -9.41 4.43
CA SER A 93 7.36 -8.54 5.52
C SER A 93 8.43 -9.23 6.36
N ASN A 94 9.46 -8.48 6.79
CA ASN A 94 10.45 -9.04 7.73
C ASN A 94 9.89 -9.09 9.14
N ASP A 95 9.17 -8.03 9.56
CA ASP A 95 8.66 -7.86 10.92
C ASP A 95 7.13 -7.62 10.92
N ALA A 96 6.36 -8.57 10.36
CA ALA A 96 4.90 -8.55 10.47
C ALA A 96 4.37 -9.28 11.69
N THR A 97 3.50 -8.59 12.44
CA THR A 97 2.68 -9.23 13.48
C THR A 97 1.46 -9.89 12.84
N GLU A 98 0.83 -9.19 11.89
CA GLU A 98 -0.34 -9.69 11.15
C GLU A 98 -0.12 -9.54 9.64
N ALA A 99 -0.30 -10.66 8.93
CA ALA A 99 -0.32 -10.71 7.47
C ALA A 99 -1.59 -11.43 7.03
N ILE A 100 -2.48 -10.71 6.35
CA ILE A 100 -3.81 -11.21 5.98
C ILE A 100 -4.01 -11.05 4.47
N ILE A 101 -4.37 -12.15 3.82
CA ILE A 101 -4.81 -12.15 2.43
C ILE A 101 -6.23 -12.72 2.39
N ILE A 102 -7.15 -11.93 1.86
CA ILE A 102 -8.54 -12.32 1.61
C ILE A 102 -8.80 -12.10 0.12
N MET A 103 -9.25 -13.18 -0.53
CA MET A 103 -9.59 -13.26 -1.95
C MET A 103 -10.86 -14.10 -2.12
#